data_AF-B9A815-F1
#
_entry.id   AF-B9A815-F1
#
_cell.length_a   1.000
_cell.length_b   1.000
_cell.length_c   1.000
_cell.angle_alpha   90.00
_cell.angle_beta   90.00
_cell.angle_gamma   90.00
#
_symmetry.space_group_name_H-M   'P 1'
#
loop_
_entity.id
_entity.type
_entity.pdbx_description
1 polymer ?
#
loop_
_entity_poly.entity_id
_entity_poly.type
_entity_poly.pdbx_seq_one_letter_code
_entity_poly.pdbx_strand_id
1 'polypeptide(L)'
;MTKRVLTCIASGVIALASPTSWACSYDGLFANPFSESYPGALDVSIATQLAIRSQSMKPLELIEGEAGLRRASWWLNLMVKANPDLSAGSYVYVVDRQLWSRISESDHSIEVHVSPPTESAQVLQISEAALHNLISEQITIDQARELGVVKET
;
A
#
# COMPACT_ATOMS: atom_id res chain seq x y z
N MET A 1 -65.50 -23.92 12.40
CA MET A 1 -64.60 -24.65 11.48
C MET A 1 -63.19 -24.15 11.71
N THR A 2 -62.23 -25.05 11.97
CA THR A 2 -60.83 -24.71 12.30
C THR A 2 -59.98 -24.75 11.03
N LYS A 3 -59.10 -23.75 10.81
CA LYS A 3 -57.86 -23.91 10.03
C LYS A 3 -56.89 -22.74 10.28
N ARG A 4 -55.71 -23.06 10.82
CA ARG A 4 -54.51 -22.22 10.87
C ARG A 4 -53.55 -22.68 9.77
N VAL A 5 -52.96 -21.74 9.02
CA VAL A 5 -51.62 -21.82 8.36
C VAL A 5 -51.21 -20.33 8.21
N LEU A 6 -50.11 -19.78 8.74
CA LEU A 6 -48.68 -19.95 8.35
C LEU A 6 -48.53 -19.86 6.80
N THR A 7 -47.54 -19.26 6.13
CA THR A 7 -46.15 -18.82 6.38
C THR A 7 -45.81 -17.83 5.23
N CYS A 8 -44.79 -16.96 5.18
CA CYS A 8 -43.55 -16.74 5.95
C CYS A 8 -43.30 -15.23 6.16
N ILE A 9 -42.27 -14.89 6.94
CA ILE A 9 -41.48 -13.65 6.76
C ILE A 9 -40.23 -14.05 5.99
N ALA A 10 -40.10 -13.58 4.74
CA ALA A 10 -38.92 -13.83 3.93
C ALA A 10 -37.80 -12.85 4.33
N SER A 11 -37.03 -13.21 5.37
CA SER A 11 -35.80 -12.50 5.72
C SER A 11 -34.73 -12.75 4.65
N GLY A 12 -34.73 -11.90 3.62
CA GLY A 12 -33.66 -11.88 2.63
C GLY A 12 -32.35 -11.44 3.27
N VAL A 13 -31.49 -12.40 3.61
CA VAL A 13 -30.09 -12.12 3.94
C VAL A 13 -29.42 -11.67 2.65
N ILE A 14 -29.38 -10.36 2.44
CA ILE A 14 -28.52 -9.76 1.43
C ILE A 14 -27.09 -9.96 1.93
N ALA A 15 -26.48 -11.05 1.49
CA ALA A 15 -25.05 -11.23 1.60
C ALA A 15 -24.39 -10.16 0.74
N LEU A 16 -24.12 -9.01 1.38
CA LEU A 16 -23.15 -8.04 0.90
C LEU A 16 -21.80 -8.74 0.85
N ALA A 17 -21.55 -9.44 -0.26
CA ALA A 17 -20.20 -9.73 -0.68
C ALA A 17 -19.54 -8.37 -0.90
N SER A 18 -18.85 -7.88 0.13
CA SER A 18 -17.96 -6.73 -0.02
C SER A 18 -17.12 -6.98 -1.27
N PRO A 19 -16.91 -5.97 -2.14
CA PRO A 19 -15.93 -6.13 -3.19
C PRO A 19 -14.62 -6.57 -2.52
N THR A 20 -13.83 -7.39 -3.21
CA THR A 20 -12.47 -7.73 -2.77
C THR A 20 -11.59 -6.50 -2.92
N SER A 21 -11.81 -5.52 -2.04
CA SER A 21 -10.83 -4.49 -1.69
C SER A 21 -9.57 -5.23 -1.30
N TRP A 22 -8.49 -4.96 -2.01
CA TRP A 22 -7.18 -5.46 -1.65
C TRP A 22 -6.83 -4.86 -0.29
N ALA A 23 -7.01 -5.65 0.76
CA ALA A 23 -6.82 -5.21 2.13
C ALA A 23 -5.35 -4.87 2.30
N CYS A 24 -5.05 -3.63 2.67
CA CYS A 24 -3.71 -3.31 3.13
C CYS A 24 -3.53 -3.94 4.52
N SER A 25 -2.28 -4.19 4.94
CA SER A 25 -2.03 -4.88 6.21
C SER A 25 -2.65 -4.13 7.41
N TYR A 26 -2.85 -2.80 7.27
CA TYR A 26 -3.48 -1.95 8.27
C TYR A 26 -4.96 -2.30 8.56
N ASP A 27 -5.67 -2.97 7.63
CA ASP A 27 -7.06 -3.38 7.84
C ASP A 27 -7.18 -4.66 8.69
N GLY A 28 -6.05 -5.33 8.99
CA GLY A 28 -6.00 -6.56 9.80
C GLY A 28 -6.59 -7.81 9.14
N LEU A 29 -7.13 -7.70 7.93
CA LEU A 29 -7.72 -8.78 7.14
C LEU A 29 -6.70 -9.32 6.13
N PHE A 30 -5.68 -10.01 6.63
CA PHE A 30 -4.58 -10.50 5.81
C PHE A 30 -4.55 -12.03 5.77
N ALA A 31 -4.76 -12.63 4.58
CA ALA A 31 -4.96 -14.07 4.46
C ALA A 31 -3.70 -14.81 3.99
N ASN A 32 -2.98 -14.28 3.00
CA ASN A 32 -1.76 -14.88 2.48
C ASN A 32 -0.80 -13.84 1.82
N PRO A 33 0.38 -13.56 2.42
CA PRO A 33 1.35 -12.59 1.91
C PRO A 33 1.83 -12.84 0.49
N PHE A 34 1.84 -14.09 0.02
CA PHE A 34 2.42 -14.43 -1.28
C PHE A 34 1.43 -14.23 -2.44
N SER A 35 0.13 -14.41 -2.20
CA SER A 35 -0.92 -14.12 -3.20
C SER A 35 -1.32 -12.65 -3.23
N GLU A 36 -1.09 -11.93 -2.13
CA GLU A 36 -1.46 -10.52 -1.97
C GLU A 36 -0.31 -9.55 -2.34
N SER A 37 0.88 -10.08 -2.69
CA SER A 37 2.05 -9.28 -3.08
C SER A 37 2.19 -9.04 -4.59
N TYR A 38 2.61 -7.83 -4.97
CA TYR A 38 2.96 -7.47 -6.36
C TYR A 38 4.34 -8.04 -6.80
N PRO A 39 4.54 -8.39 -8.09
CA PRO A 39 5.84 -8.83 -8.60
C PRO A 39 6.98 -7.83 -8.36
N GLY A 40 8.06 -8.30 -7.75
CA GLY A 40 9.21 -7.46 -7.35
C GLY A 40 9.19 -6.99 -5.89
N ALA A 41 8.06 -7.11 -5.19
CA ALA A 41 7.92 -6.70 -3.79
C ALA A 41 8.91 -7.40 -2.84
N LEU A 42 9.22 -8.67 -3.12
CA LEU A 42 10.20 -9.45 -2.38
C LEU A 42 11.63 -8.89 -2.54
N ASP A 43 12.00 -8.43 -3.74
CA ASP A 43 13.33 -7.83 -3.98
C ASP A 43 13.50 -6.58 -3.12
N VAL A 44 12.51 -5.70 -3.12
CA VAL A 44 12.47 -4.46 -2.34
C VAL A 44 12.48 -4.76 -0.83
N SER A 45 11.78 -5.80 -0.39
CA SER A 45 11.78 -6.24 1.01
C SER A 45 13.16 -6.77 1.45
N ILE A 46 13.83 -7.57 0.60
CA ILE A 46 15.19 -8.06 0.85
C ILE A 46 16.18 -6.90 0.88
N ALA A 47 16.13 -6.02 -0.12
CA ALA A 47 16.96 -4.82 -0.20
C ALA A 47 16.81 -3.93 1.05
N THR A 48 15.58 -3.72 1.53
CA THR A 48 15.28 -2.96 2.74
C THR A 48 15.98 -3.57 3.96
N GLN A 49 15.87 -4.89 4.13
CA GLN A 49 16.51 -5.59 5.25
C GLN A 49 18.04 -5.60 5.15
N LEU A 50 18.60 -5.59 3.94
CA LEU A 50 20.04 -5.44 3.72
C LEU A 50 20.50 -4.02 4.07
N ALA A 51 19.81 -2.98 3.59
CA ALA A 51 20.13 -1.57 3.85
C ALA A 51 20.05 -1.21 5.35
N ILE A 52 19.09 -1.79 6.09
CA ILE A 52 19.00 -1.65 7.54
C ILE A 52 20.18 -2.35 8.24
N ARG A 53 20.54 -3.57 7.81
CA ARG A 53 21.67 -4.33 8.38
C ARG A 53 23.04 -3.72 8.08
N SER A 54 23.21 -3.08 6.93
CA SER A 54 24.42 -2.33 6.56
C SER A 54 24.47 -0.93 7.17
N GLN A 55 23.46 -0.54 7.97
CA GLN A 55 23.31 0.79 8.57
C GLN A 55 23.17 1.93 7.54
N SER A 56 22.86 1.59 6.27
CA SER A 56 22.55 2.54 5.20
C SER A 56 21.14 3.14 5.35
N MET A 57 20.28 2.48 6.12
CA MET A 57 18.96 2.96 6.53
C MET A 57 18.73 2.72 8.02
N LYS A 58 17.92 3.57 8.65
CA LYS A 58 17.39 3.33 10.00
C LYS A 58 16.21 2.35 9.94
N PRO A 59 16.08 1.41 10.89
CA PRO A 59 14.87 0.60 11.03
C PRO A 59 13.66 1.48 11.35
N LEU A 60 12.46 0.95 11.07
CA LEU A 60 11.19 1.60 11.36
C LEU A 60 10.44 0.86 12.47
N GLU A 61 9.83 1.61 13.38
CA GLU A 61 8.83 1.09 14.32
C GLU A 61 7.51 0.85 13.59
N LEU A 62 7.01 -0.39 13.61
CA LEU A 62 5.74 -0.77 13.01
C LEU A 62 4.58 -0.26 13.88
N ILE A 63 3.70 0.54 13.27
CA ILE A 63 2.42 0.93 13.84
C ILE A 63 1.34 0.27 13.00
N GLU A 64 0.41 -0.43 13.65
CA GLU A 64 -0.70 -1.12 12.98
C GLU A 64 -1.98 -0.27 12.93
N GLY A 65 -2.95 -0.75 12.16
CA GLY A 65 -4.27 -0.13 12.09
C GLY A 65 -4.28 1.25 11.45
N GLU A 66 -5.36 1.99 11.72
CA GLU A 66 -5.61 3.34 11.21
C GLU A 66 -4.47 4.33 11.55
N ALA A 67 -3.79 4.15 12.69
CA ALA A 67 -2.66 4.98 13.07
C ALA A 67 -1.45 4.79 12.15
N GLY A 68 -1.17 3.54 11.75
CA GLY A 68 -0.16 3.21 10.75
C GLY A 68 -0.54 3.74 9.37
N LEU A 69 -1.78 3.51 8.94
CA LEU A 69 -2.28 4.02 7.65
C LEU A 69 -2.16 5.54 7.56
N ARG A 70 -2.59 6.31 8.57
CA ARG A 70 -2.46 7.79 8.59
C ARG A 70 -1.00 8.24 8.47
N ARG A 71 -0.06 7.54 9.12
CA ARG A 71 1.39 7.83 9.02
C ARG A 71 1.90 7.59 7.61
N ALA A 72 1.59 6.44 7.02
CA ALA A 72 1.98 6.12 5.64
C ALA A 72 1.36 7.12 4.64
N SER A 73 0.07 7.44 4.75
CA SER A 73 -0.61 8.42 3.89
C SER A 73 0.02 9.81 3.95
N TRP A 74 0.48 10.24 5.13
CA TRP A 74 1.18 11.51 5.30
C TRP A 74 2.58 11.49 4.66
N TRP A 75 3.35 10.42 4.88
CA TRP A 75 4.67 10.26 4.25
C TRP A 75 4.59 10.14 2.73
N LEU A 76 3.63 9.41 2.18
CA LEU A 76 3.35 9.32 0.75
C LEU A 76 3.07 10.71 0.15
N ASN A 77 2.25 11.52 0.83
CA ASN A 77 1.97 12.90 0.44
C ASN A 77 3.22 13.79 0.44
N LEU A 78 4.12 13.61 1.41
CA LEU A 78 5.38 14.36 1.44
C LEU A 78 6.35 13.87 0.36
N MET A 79 6.43 12.57 0.11
CA MET A 79 7.33 11.99 -0.90
C MET A 79 6.99 12.52 -2.28
N VAL A 80 5.71 12.50 -2.68
CA VAL A 80 5.26 13.01 -3.98
C VAL A 80 5.53 14.51 -4.10
N LYS A 81 5.24 15.31 -3.05
CA LYS A 81 5.54 16.75 -3.05
C LYS A 81 7.04 17.09 -3.12
N ALA A 82 7.90 16.25 -2.55
CA ALA A 82 9.35 16.43 -2.57
C ALA A 82 10.00 15.95 -3.88
N ASN A 83 9.32 15.12 -4.67
CA ASN A 83 9.86 14.49 -5.88
C ASN A 83 8.89 14.70 -7.06
N PRO A 84 8.75 15.94 -7.58
CA PRO A 84 7.79 16.28 -8.63
C PRO A 84 8.07 15.58 -9.98
N ASP A 85 9.27 15.02 -10.15
CA ASP A 85 9.68 14.23 -11.32
C ASP A 85 9.09 12.80 -11.32
N LEU A 86 8.43 12.37 -10.23
CA LEU A 86 7.68 11.11 -10.21
C LEU A 86 6.54 11.16 -11.23
N SER A 87 6.35 10.10 -12.00
CA SER A 87 5.42 10.11 -13.12
C SER A 87 3.97 10.23 -12.65
N ALA A 88 3.28 11.31 -13.03
CA ALA A 88 1.87 11.49 -12.73
C ALA A 88 1.03 10.36 -13.36
N GLY A 89 -0.03 9.92 -12.67
CA GLY A 89 -0.82 8.74 -13.05
C GLY A 89 -0.24 7.39 -12.61
N SER A 90 1.04 7.34 -12.24
CA SER A 90 1.68 6.10 -11.74
C SER A 90 1.10 5.65 -10.39
N TYR A 91 1.24 4.35 -10.12
CA TYR A 91 0.87 3.75 -8.86
C TYR A 91 2.08 3.70 -7.92
N VAL A 92 1.84 3.90 -6.63
CA VAL A 92 2.83 3.67 -5.57
C VAL A 92 2.37 2.49 -4.74
N TYR A 93 3.26 1.52 -4.53
CA TYR A 93 2.98 0.29 -3.79
C TYR A 93 3.93 0.15 -2.60
N VAL A 94 3.40 0.23 -1.39
CA VAL A 94 4.17 0.07 -0.15
C VAL A 94 4.27 -1.43 0.18
N VAL A 95 5.42 -2.03 -0.16
CA VAL A 95 5.56 -3.49 -0.36
C VAL A 95 5.30 -4.34 0.88
N ASP A 96 5.71 -3.83 2.04
CA ASP A 96 5.60 -4.46 3.36
C ASP A 96 4.22 -4.26 3.99
N ARG A 97 3.42 -3.35 3.44
CA ARG A 97 2.05 -3.03 3.90
C ARG A 97 0.95 -3.37 2.90
N GLN A 98 1.33 -3.82 1.71
CA GLN A 98 0.46 -4.11 0.58
C GLN A 98 -0.47 -2.93 0.22
N LEU A 99 -0.03 -1.70 0.56
CA LEU A 99 -0.82 -0.49 0.42
C LEU A 99 -0.62 0.09 -0.97
N TRP A 100 -1.68 0.03 -1.77
CA TRP A 100 -1.77 0.66 -3.08
C TRP A 100 -2.18 2.13 -2.96
N SER A 101 -1.50 2.98 -3.72
CA SER A 101 -1.76 4.41 -3.87
C SER A 101 -1.57 4.81 -5.34
N ARG A 102 -2.11 5.96 -5.76
CA ARG A 102 -1.94 6.49 -7.12
C ARG A 102 -1.60 7.98 -7.08
N ILE A 103 -0.62 8.40 -7.87
CA ILE A 103 -0.33 9.82 -8.10
C ILE A 103 -1.35 10.37 -9.09
N SER A 104 -2.08 11.41 -8.70
CA SER A 104 -3.08 12.07 -9.52
C SER A 104 -2.45 12.71 -10.76
N GLU A 105 -3.10 12.54 -11.91
CA GLU A 105 -2.69 13.14 -13.19
C GLU A 105 -2.99 14.65 -13.27
N SER A 106 -3.94 15.15 -12.46
CA SER A 106 -4.48 16.50 -12.60
C SER A 106 -3.79 17.54 -11.70
N ASP A 107 -3.43 17.13 -10.48
CA ASP A 107 -2.91 18.02 -9.43
C ASP A 107 -1.66 17.47 -8.71
N HIS A 108 -1.15 16.30 -9.13
CA HIS A 108 0.00 15.63 -8.55
C HIS A 108 -0.16 15.35 -7.03
N SER A 109 -1.40 15.25 -6.54
CA SER A 109 -1.71 14.71 -5.22
C SER A 109 -1.54 13.17 -5.21
N ILE A 110 -1.64 12.54 -4.04
CA ILE A 110 -1.64 11.08 -3.93
C ILE A 110 -2.92 10.57 -3.28
N GLU A 111 -3.66 9.76 -4.06
CA GLU A 111 -4.80 8.98 -3.58
C GLU A 111 -4.24 7.73 -2.91
N VAL A 112 -4.53 7.53 -1.63
CA VAL A 112 -4.02 6.40 -0.84
C VAL A 112 -5.14 5.40 -0.57
N HIS A 113 -4.80 4.12 -0.52
CA HIS A 113 -5.75 3.01 -0.35
C HIS A 113 -6.68 2.86 -1.57
N VAL A 114 -6.09 2.84 -2.77
CA VAL A 114 -6.79 2.58 -4.04
C VAL A 114 -6.72 1.09 -4.42
N SER A 115 -7.52 0.67 -5.40
CA SER A 115 -7.35 -0.66 -6.00
C SER A 115 -6.05 -0.76 -6.82
N PRO A 116 -5.41 -1.94 -6.91
CA PRO A 116 -4.26 -2.16 -7.80
C PRO A 116 -4.60 -1.84 -9.27
N PRO A 117 -3.59 -1.52 -10.11
CA PRO A 117 -3.79 -1.33 -11.54
C PRO A 117 -4.31 -2.60 -12.21
N THR A 118 -5.35 -2.46 -13.05
CA THR A 118 -5.94 -3.56 -13.83
C THR A 118 -5.27 -3.78 -15.19
N GLU A 119 -4.43 -2.83 -15.61
CA GLU A 119 -3.69 -2.83 -16.88
C GLU A 119 -2.19 -2.61 -16.61
N SER A 120 -1.38 -2.62 -17.66
CA SER A 120 0.05 -2.30 -17.57
C SER A 120 0.24 -0.82 -17.23
N ALA A 121 0.41 -0.51 -15.94
CA ALA A 121 0.72 0.83 -15.43
C ALA A 121 2.10 0.83 -14.76
N GLN A 122 2.77 1.98 -14.77
CA GLN A 122 4.02 2.19 -14.03
C GLN A 122 3.77 2.10 -12.53
N VAL A 123 4.51 1.25 -11.84
CA VAL A 123 4.44 1.04 -10.38
C VAL A 123 5.76 1.38 -9.73
N LEU A 124 5.74 2.37 -8.83
CA LEU A 124 6.81 2.69 -7.89
C LEU A 124 6.65 1.80 -6.63
N GLN A 125 7.50 0.81 -6.49
CA GLN A 125 7.55 -0.09 -5.33
C GLN A 125 8.52 0.46 -4.29
N ILE A 126 8.08 0.55 -3.03
CA ILE A 126 8.87 1.11 -1.90
C ILE A 126 8.50 0.40 -0.58
N SER A 127 9.39 0.31 0.41
CA SER A 127 9.02 -0.14 1.77
C SER A 127 8.63 1.01 2.69
N GLU A 128 7.80 0.75 3.71
CA GLU A 128 7.45 1.78 4.72
C GLU A 128 8.71 2.33 5.41
N ALA A 129 9.72 1.47 5.61
CA ALA A 129 11.02 1.88 6.14
C ALA A 129 11.82 2.78 5.18
N ALA A 130 11.85 2.49 3.87
CA ALA A 130 12.51 3.36 2.89
C ALA A 130 11.81 4.72 2.80
N LEU A 131 10.47 4.71 2.77
CA LEU A 131 9.64 5.91 2.81
C LEU A 131 9.95 6.79 4.04
N HIS A 132 10.04 6.20 5.23
CA HIS A 132 10.45 6.92 6.44
C HIS A 132 11.85 7.54 6.33
N ASN A 133 12.82 6.83 5.75
CA ASN A 133 14.20 7.32 5.60
C ASN A 133 14.31 8.44 4.55
N LEU A 134 13.48 8.42 3.50
CA LEU A 134 13.33 9.54 2.53
C LEU A 134 12.79 10.79 3.24
N ILE A 135 11.67 10.67 3.96
CA ILE A 135 11.03 11.82 4.64
C ILE A 135 11.89 12.37 5.79
N SER A 136 12.74 11.53 6.38
CA SER A 136 13.69 11.92 7.44
C SER A 136 15.05 12.39 6.90
N GLU A 137 15.15 12.65 5.60
CA GLU A 137 16.35 13.12 4.89
C GLU A 137 17.61 12.25 5.16
N GLN A 138 17.43 10.95 5.46
CA GLN A 138 18.54 10.01 5.68
C GLN A 138 19.10 9.48 4.37
N ILE A 139 18.25 9.35 3.35
CA ILE A 139 18.59 8.96 1.98
C ILE A 139 17.82 9.82 0.99
N THR A 140 18.36 10.03 -0.22
CA THR A 140 17.64 10.61 -1.35
C THR A 140 16.84 9.55 -2.13
N ILE A 141 15.95 9.98 -3.03
CA ILE A 141 15.23 9.05 -3.91
C ILE A 141 16.17 8.24 -4.81
N ASP A 142 17.27 8.84 -5.26
CA ASP A 142 18.27 8.16 -6.09
C ASP A 142 19.11 7.18 -5.29
N GLN A 143 19.50 7.52 -4.05
CA GLN A 143 20.12 6.55 -3.15
C GLN A 143 19.17 5.39 -2.81
N ALA A 144 17.86 5.66 -2.69
CA ALA A 144 16.86 4.61 -2.48
C ALA A 144 16.72 3.67 -3.70
N ARG A 145 16.85 4.22 -4.93
CA ARG A 145 16.94 3.44 -6.18
C ARG A 145 18.23 2.61 -6.24
N GLU A 146 19.39 3.20 -5.93
CA GLU A 146 20.69 2.51 -5.88
C GLU A 146 20.72 1.36 -4.87
N LEU A 147 20.11 1.56 -3.69
CA LEU A 147 19.96 0.53 -2.66
C LEU A 147 18.93 -0.55 -3.02
N GLY A 148 18.15 -0.37 -4.09
CA GLY A 148 17.07 -1.28 -4.50
C GLY A 148 15.84 -1.27 -3.57
N VAL A 149 15.74 -0.29 -2.66
CA VAL A 149 14.61 -0.12 -1.73
C VAL A 149 13.48 0.74 -2.32
N VAL A 150 13.74 1.34 -3.48
CA VAL A 150 12.77 1.92 -4.42
C VAL A 150 13.01 1.30 -5.78
N LYS A 151 11.95 0.84 -6.45
CA LYS A 151 12.02 0.21 -7.79
C LYS A 151 10.84 0.64 -8.63
N GLU A 152 11.09 1.03 -9.88
CA GLU A 152 10.05 1.33 -10.87
C GLU A 152 9.91 0.14 -11.81
N THR A 153 8.66 -0.25 -12.12
CA THR A 153 8.30 -1.40 -12.97
C THR A 153 7.12 -1.06 -13.86
#